data_AF-G7YN47-F1
#
_entry.id   AF-G7YN47-F1
#
_cell.length_a   1.000
_cell.length_b   1.000
_cell.length_c   1.000
_cell.angle_alpha   90.00
_cell.angle_beta   90.00
_cell.angle_gamma   90.00
#
_symmetry.space_group_name_H-M   'P 1'
#
loop_
_entity.id
_entity.type
_entity.pdbx_description
1 polymer ?
#
loop_
_entity_poly.entity_id
_entity_poly.type
_entity_poly.pdbx_seq_one_letter_code
_entity_poly.pdbx_strand_id
1 'polypeptide(L)'
;MVAQLACADCSRLFPTKIGLSQHRRHAHPTQHNADKLSRVKHSGARWSQQESQSLLRLANNLYPSCETQTALFARLEQYFPGRSAISIKTRLRVLNWQAQQDESSSGGPDQTIGQIAAYSSEADDYSVWFKQTVDCAVSLLESHADSSLASVDLLAFARGLQSGIMTPEQVLSLLDLHASRTFPHT
;
A
#
# COMPACT_ATOMS: atom_id res chain seq x y z
N MET A 1 3.95 -35.96 36.88
CA MET A 1 5.20 -35.54 36.19
C MET A 1 4.90 -34.31 35.37
N VAL A 2 5.60 -33.19 35.59
CA VAL A 2 5.45 -31.98 34.77
C VAL A 2 6.19 -32.20 33.45
N ALA A 3 5.50 -32.12 32.32
CA ALA A 3 6.13 -32.26 31.01
C ALA A 3 7.15 -31.13 30.81
N GLN A 4 8.43 -31.49 30.68
CA GLN A 4 9.51 -30.55 30.41
C GLN A 4 9.72 -30.39 28.90
N LEU A 5 10.10 -29.18 28.48
CA LEU A 5 10.34 -28.82 27.10
C LEU A 5 11.85 -28.67 26.89
N ALA A 6 12.39 -29.43 25.93
CA ALA A 6 13.81 -29.36 25.59
C ALA A 6 14.09 -28.28 24.56
N CYS A 7 15.21 -27.57 24.72
CA CYS A 7 15.76 -26.74 23.66
C CYS A 7 16.36 -27.61 22.55
N ALA A 8 15.94 -27.40 21.31
CA ALA A 8 16.45 -28.14 20.16
C ALA A 8 17.94 -27.86 19.88
N ASP A 9 18.46 -26.71 20.32
CA ASP A 9 19.80 -26.24 19.99
C ASP A 9 20.85 -26.63 21.05
N CYS A 10 20.45 -26.89 22.30
CA CYS A 10 21.38 -27.25 23.39
C CYS A 10 20.85 -28.25 24.42
N SER A 11 19.67 -28.85 24.19
CA SER A 11 19.05 -29.88 25.04
C SER A 11 18.72 -29.47 26.48
N ARG A 12 18.87 -28.20 26.86
CA ARG A 12 18.43 -27.70 28.18
C ARG A 12 16.92 -27.84 28.33
N LEU A 13 16.49 -28.26 29.51
CA LEU A 13 15.10 -28.53 29.84
C LEU A 13 14.47 -27.34 30.55
N PHE A 14 13.26 -27.00 30.15
CA PHE A 14 12.49 -25.90 30.71
C PHE A 14 11.10 -26.36 31.12
N PRO A 15 10.59 -25.92 32.28
CA PRO A 15 9.25 -26.27 32.73
C PRO A 15 8.13 -25.53 31.97
N THR A 16 8.46 -24.46 31.23
CA THR A 16 7.47 -23.65 30.51
C THR A 16 7.94 -23.29 29.09
N LYS A 17 6.99 -23.10 28.17
CA LYS A 17 7.26 -22.61 26.80
C LYS A 17 7.86 -21.20 26.81
N ILE A 18 7.48 -20.39 27.79
CA ILE A 18 8.00 -19.02 27.96
C ILE A 18 9.48 -19.07 28.33
N GLY A 19 9.85 -19.89 29.31
CA GLY A 19 11.26 -20.07 29.72
C GLY A 19 12.12 -20.60 28.57
N LEU A 20 11.62 -21.59 27.81
CA LEU A 20 12.30 -22.07 26.61
C LEU A 20 12.48 -20.98 25.55
N SER A 21 11.44 -20.17 25.29
CA SER A 21 11.49 -19.08 24.31
C SER A 21 12.49 -17.99 24.72
N GLN A 22 12.46 -17.58 26.00
CA GLN A 22 13.42 -16.63 26.55
C GLN A 22 14.85 -17.17 26.46
N HIS A 23 15.06 -18.44 26.81
CA HIS A 23 16.37 -19.06 26.67
C HIS A 23 16.85 -19.04 25.22
N ARG A 24 16.03 -19.45 24.25
CA ARG A 24 16.41 -19.43 22.81
C ARG A 24 16.77 -18.02 22.34
N ARG A 25 16.05 -16.99 22.79
CA ARG A 25 16.36 -15.59 22.44
C ARG A 25 17.76 -15.16 22.88
N HIS A 26 18.18 -15.55 24.08
CA HIS A 26 19.46 -15.09 24.66
C HIS A 26 20.64 -16.00 24.32
N ALA A 27 20.45 -17.32 24.32
CA ALA A 27 21.52 -18.30 24.10
C ALA A 27 21.70 -18.69 22.63
N HIS A 28 20.63 -18.58 21.83
CA HIS A 28 20.61 -19.00 20.42
C HIS A 28 19.99 -17.91 19.52
N PRO A 29 20.49 -16.66 19.57
CA PRO A 29 19.86 -15.53 18.88
C PRO A 29 19.77 -15.75 17.37
N THR A 30 20.81 -16.32 16.75
CA THR A 30 20.83 -16.61 15.30
C THR A 30 19.75 -17.62 14.91
N GLN A 31 19.67 -18.76 15.60
CA GLN A 31 18.69 -19.81 15.34
C GLN A 31 17.27 -19.34 15.66
N HIS A 32 17.10 -18.60 16.76
CA HIS A 32 15.83 -17.99 17.13
C HIS A 32 15.35 -17.03 16.02
N ASN A 33 16.23 -16.16 15.53
CA ASN A 33 15.90 -15.21 14.48
C ASN A 33 15.62 -15.90 13.14
N ALA A 34 16.36 -16.97 12.80
CA ALA A 34 16.09 -17.76 11.59
C ALA A 34 14.70 -18.44 11.63
N ASP A 35 14.34 -19.06 12.76
CA ASP A 35 12.99 -19.63 12.99
C ASP A 35 11.90 -18.56 13.00
N LYS A 36 12.21 -17.35 13.49
CA LYS A 36 11.33 -16.18 13.38
C LYS A 36 11.12 -15.76 11.92
N LEU A 37 12.20 -15.66 11.15
CA LEU A 37 12.17 -15.23 9.75
C LEU A 37 11.43 -16.24 8.87
N SER A 38 11.60 -17.54 9.10
CA SER A 38 10.86 -18.58 8.35
C SER A 38 9.35 -18.55 8.61
N ARG A 39 8.92 -18.07 9.79
CA ARG A 39 7.50 -17.87 10.13
C ARG A 39 6.93 -16.55 9.62
N VAL A 40 7.79 -15.57 9.36
CA VAL A 40 7.37 -14.32 8.71
C VAL A 40 7.08 -14.65 7.25
N LYS A 41 5.80 -14.73 6.90
CA LYS A 41 5.40 -14.70 5.49
C LYS A 41 6.05 -13.46 4.88
N HIS A 42 6.81 -13.61 3.80
CA HIS A 42 7.32 -12.47 3.06
C HIS A 42 6.14 -11.55 2.77
N SER A 43 6.09 -10.40 3.43
CA SER A 43 5.05 -9.43 3.18
C SER A 43 5.28 -8.96 1.74
N GLY A 44 4.35 -9.27 0.84
CA GLY A 44 4.26 -8.72 -0.51
C GLY A 44 4.05 -7.19 -0.52
N ALA A 45 4.43 -6.50 0.55
CA ALA A 45 4.40 -5.07 0.72
C ALA A 45 5.65 -4.39 0.15
N ARG A 46 6.83 -5.04 0.22
CA ARG A 46 8.08 -4.41 -0.23
C ARG A 46 8.54 -4.99 -1.57
N TRP A 47 8.67 -4.13 -2.58
CA TRP A 47 9.24 -4.49 -3.88
C TRP A 47 10.76 -4.34 -3.84
N SER A 48 11.50 -5.38 -4.19
CA SER A 48 12.94 -5.26 -4.44
C SER A 48 13.22 -4.55 -5.76
N GLN A 49 14.45 -4.05 -5.90
CA GLN A 49 14.95 -3.48 -7.17
C GLN A 49 14.83 -4.51 -8.30
N GLN A 50 15.25 -5.75 -8.05
CA GLN A 50 15.23 -6.84 -9.02
C GLN A 50 13.80 -7.22 -9.46
N GLU A 51 12.86 -7.30 -8.51
CA GLU A 51 11.44 -7.55 -8.83
C GLU A 51 10.88 -6.40 -9.69
N SER A 52 11.22 -5.15 -9.35
CA SER A 52 10.76 -3.97 -10.09
C SER A 52 11.31 -3.95 -11.52
N GLN A 53 12.58 -4.29 -11.71
CA GLN A 53 13.21 -4.39 -13.03
C GLN A 53 12.57 -5.51 -13.86
N SER A 54 12.33 -6.66 -13.24
CA SER A 54 11.69 -7.82 -13.88
C SER A 54 10.26 -7.50 -14.30
N LEU A 55 9.55 -6.73 -13.47
CA LEU A 55 8.20 -6.28 -13.73
C LEU A 55 8.13 -5.38 -14.96
N LEU A 56 9.00 -4.37 -15.05
CA LEU A 56 9.06 -3.47 -16.22
C LEU A 56 9.35 -4.23 -17.52
N ARG A 57 10.33 -5.13 -17.49
CA ARG A 57 10.69 -5.94 -18.65
C ARG A 57 9.53 -6.83 -19.11
N LEU A 58 8.86 -7.50 -18.18
CA LEU A 58 7.71 -8.35 -18.50
C LEU A 58 6.51 -7.52 -18.99
N ALA A 59 6.25 -6.36 -18.40
CA ALA A 59 5.18 -5.47 -18.84
C ALA A 59 5.39 -5.01 -20.29
N ASN A 60 6.61 -4.59 -20.65
CA ASN A 60 6.95 -4.22 -22.03
C ASN A 60 6.79 -5.39 -23.02
N ASN A 61 7.20 -6.60 -22.63
CA ASN A 61 7.13 -7.76 -23.52
C ASN A 61 5.69 -8.28 -23.71
N LEU A 62 4.86 -8.20 -22.67
CA LEU A 62 3.52 -8.77 -22.69
C LEU A 62 2.47 -7.78 -23.20
N TYR A 63 2.69 -6.47 -23.04
CA TYR A 63 1.71 -5.45 -23.41
C TYR A 63 1.22 -5.57 -24.87
N PRO A 64 2.08 -5.74 -25.90
CA PRO A 64 1.61 -5.87 -27.29
C PRO A 64 0.70 -7.08 -27.53
N SER A 65 0.76 -8.10 -26.66
CA SER A 65 -0.04 -9.33 -26.77
C SER A 65 -1.32 -9.32 -25.94
N CYS A 66 -1.60 -8.21 -25.23
CA CYS A 66 -2.73 -8.10 -24.33
C CYS A 66 -3.72 -7.04 -24.85
N GLU A 67 -4.98 -7.45 -25.05
CA GLU A 67 -6.05 -6.55 -25.51
C GLU A 67 -6.38 -5.44 -24.51
N THR A 68 -6.15 -5.67 -23.21
CA THR A 68 -6.45 -4.70 -22.15
C THR A 68 -5.35 -4.69 -21.08
N GLN A 69 -5.23 -3.55 -20.37
CA GLN A 69 -4.35 -3.46 -19.19
C GLN A 69 -4.73 -4.46 -18.09
N THR A 70 -6.04 -4.73 -17.92
CA THR A 70 -6.51 -5.74 -16.97
C THR A 70 -6.01 -7.14 -17.32
N ALA A 71 -6.05 -7.51 -18.60
CA ALA A 71 -5.49 -8.78 -19.08
C ALA A 71 -3.97 -8.83 -18.88
N LEU A 72 -3.26 -7.72 -19.07
CA LEU A 72 -1.83 -7.61 -18.77
C LEU A 72 -1.55 -7.86 -17.28
N PHE A 73 -2.26 -7.19 -16.37
CA PHE A 73 -2.01 -7.36 -14.93
C PHE A 73 -2.33 -8.77 -14.43
N ALA A 74 -3.42 -9.37 -14.92
CA ALA A 74 -3.76 -10.76 -14.62
C ALA A 74 -2.70 -11.74 -15.13
N ARG A 75 -2.10 -11.46 -16.30
CA ARG A 75 -1.00 -12.26 -16.84
C ARG A 75 0.29 -12.08 -16.06
N LEU A 76 0.61 -10.86 -15.63
CA LEU A 76 1.77 -10.54 -14.80
C LEU A 76 1.69 -11.20 -13.42
N GLU A 77 0.49 -11.30 -12.83
CA GLU A 77 0.28 -11.96 -11.53
C GLU A 77 0.79 -13.41 -11.51
N GLN A 78 0.75 -14.12 -12.64
CA GLN A 78 1.29 -15.47 -12.78
C GLN A 78 2.82 -15.55 -12.60
N TYR A 79 3.53 -14.44 -12.85
CA TYR A 79 5.00 -14.37 -12.75
C TYR A 79 5.49 -13.85 -11.39
N PHE A 80 4.59 -13.30 -10.57
CA PHE A 80 4.94 -12.68 -9.28
C PHE A 80 4.14 -13.31 -8.13
N PRO A 81 4.57 -14.48 -7.63
CA PRO A 81 3.85 -15.17 -6.56
C PRO A 81 3.73 -14.27 -5.31
N GLY A 82 2.51 -14.11 -4.82
CA GLY A 82 2.21 -13.24 -3.68
C GLY A 82 2.02 -11.76 -4.01
N ARG A 83 1.99 -11.38 -5.31
CA ARG A 83 1.59 -10.04 -5.77
C ARG A 83 0.27 -10.14 -6.52
N SER A 84 -0.76 -9.46 -6.03
CA SER A 84 -2.02 -9.35 -6.77
C SER A 84 -1.88 -8.44 -7.99
N ALA A 85 -2.77 -8.59 -8.98
CA ALA A 85 -2.88 -7.65 -10.10
C ALA A 85 -2.97 -6.18 -9.65
N ILE A 86 -3.63 -5.91 -8.52
CA ILE A 86 -3.72 -4.56 -7.93
C ILE A 86 -2.33 -4.09 -7.45
N SER A 87 -1.58 -4.95 -6.74
CA SER A 87 -0.21 -4.64 -6.30
C SER A 87 0.71 -4.33 -7.49
N ILE A 88 0.57 -5.11 -8.56
CA ILE A 88 1.31 -4.96 -9.81
C ILE A 88 0.96 -3.63 -10.50
N LYS A 89 -0.33 -3.32 -10.67
CA LYS A 89 -0.80 -2.03 -11.23
C LYS A 89 -0.21 -0.85 -10.46
N THR A 90 -0.34 -0.88 -9.13
CA THR A 90 0.18 0.19 -8.26
C THR A 90 1.69 0.34 -8.40
N ARG A 91 2.44 -0.78 -8.50
CA ARG A 91 3.89 -0.71 -8.68
C ARG A 91 4.29 -0.16 -10.04
N LEU A 92 3.66 -0.60 -11.12
CA LEU A 92 3.92 -0.07 -12.47
C LEU A 92 3.69 1.43 -12.52
N ARG A 93 2.66 1.94 -11.84
CA ARG A 93 2.41 3.38 -11.69
C ARG A 93 3.55 4.10 -10.95
N VAL A 94 4.03 3.55 -9.83
CA VAL A 94 5.18 4.11 -9.10
C VAL A 94 6.46 4.12 -9.96
N LEU A 95 6.60 3.17 -10.87
CA LEU A 95 7.70 3.10 -11.82
C LEU A 95 7.49 3.99 -13.06
N ASN A 96 6.40 4.75 -13.11
CA ASN A 96 5.98 5.57 -14.26
C ASN A 96 5.97 4.79 -15.58
N TRP A 97 5.59 3.51 -15.52
CA TRP A 97 5.53 2.67 -16.71
C TRP A 97 4.33 3.06 -17.57
N GLN A 98 4.57 3.29 -18.85
CA GLN A 98 3.55 3.61 -19.85
C GLN A 98 3.66 2.61 -21.00
N ALA A 99 2.50 2.14 -21.44
CA ALA A 99 2.36 1.46 -22.71
C ALA A 99 2.86 2.38 -23.83
N GLN A 100 3.86 1.95 -24.60
CA GLN A 100 4.29 2.67 -25.79
C GLN A 100 3.07 2.84 -26.71
N GLN A 101 2.60 4.08 -26.90
CA GLN A 101 1.70 4.39 -28.00
C GLN A 101 2.51 4.31 -29.29
N ASP A 102 2.00 3.63 -30.30
CA ASP A 102 2.56 3.59 -31.64
C ASP A 102 2.58 5.00 -32.25
N GLU A 103 3.67 5.74 -32.06
CA GLU A 103 4.01 6.90 -32.88
C GLU A 103 4.51 6.40 -34.23
N SER A 104 3.57 6.06 -35.11
CA SER A 104 3.83 5.88 -36.54
C SER A 104 2.53 6.04 -37.35
N SER A 105 2.16 7.29 -37.68
CA SER A 105 1.70 7.61 -39.04
C SER A 105 1.61 9.12 -39.29
N SER A 106 2.53 9.58 -40.14
CA SER A 106 2.46 10.67 -41.13
C SER A 106 1.10 11.40 -41.31
N GLY A 107 1.14 12.74 -41.16
CA GLY A 107 0.54 13.67 -42.13
C GLY A 107 -0.83 14.31 -41.79
N GLY A 108 -0.80 15.59 -41.39
CA GLY A 108 -1.83 16.58 -41.74
C GLY A 108 -2.64 17.20 -40.58
N PRO A 109 -2.74 18.53 -40.47
CA PRO A 109 -3.68 19.19 -39.58
C PRO A 109 -4.99 19.45 -40.32
N ASP A 110 -6.11 18.90 -39.86
CA ASP A 110 -7.39 19.58 -40.04
C ASP A 110 -8.38 19.25 -38.92
N GLN A 111 -9.01 20.28 -38.40
CA GLN A 111 -9.99 20.22 -37.33
C GLN A 111 -11.34 19.84 -37.93
N THR A 112 -11.97 18.78 -37.43
CA THR A 112 -13.43 18.64 -37.56
C THR A 112 -14.02 18.16 -36.25
N ILE A 113 -14.88 19.03 -35.73
CA ILE A 113 -15.77 18.89 -34.60
C ILE A 113 -16.58 17.59 -34.70
N GLY A 114 -16.66 16.88 -33.57
CA GLY A 114 -17.74 15.95 -33.31
C GLY A 114 -17.32 14.49 -33.16
N GLN A 115 -16.69 14.16 -32.03
CA GLN A 115 -16.79 12.80 -31.48
C GLN A 115 -16.57 12.85 -29.96
N ILE A 116 -17.70 12.87 -29.26
CA ILE A 116 -17.82 12.53 -27.84
C ILE A 116 -17.50 11.04 -27.74
N ALA A 117 -16.24 10.70 -27.51
CA ALA A 117 -15.83 9.40 -27.02
C ALA A 117 -15.31 9.62 -25.60
N ALA A 118 -15.95 8.96 -24.65
CA ALA A 118 -15.74 9.08 -23.22
C ALA A 118 -14.26 9.00 -22.83
N TYR A 119 -13.65 10.16 -22.65
CA TYR A 119 -12.41 10.32 -21.90
C TYR A 119 -12.78 10.14 -20.42
N SER A 120 -12.86 8.89 -19.96
CA SER A 120 -12.98 8.59 -18.53
C SER A 120 -11.64 8.94 -17.90
N SER A 121 -11.52 10.19 -17.47
CA SER A 121 -10.31 10.85 -17.02
C SER A 121 -9.82 10.25 -15.70
N GLU A 122 -8.51 10.01 -15.56
CA GLU A 122 -7.88 9.61 -14.30
C GLU A 122 -8.12 10.59 -13.14
N ALA A 123 -8.55 11.82 -13.45
CA ALA A 123 -9.04 12.79 -12.47
C ALA A 123 -10.30 12.28 -11.75
N ASP A 124 -11.14 11.50 -12.42
CA ASP A 124 -12.37 10.96 -11.84
C ASP A 124 -12.06 9.85 -10.84
N ASP A 125 -11.08 8.98 -11.10
CA ASP A 125 -10.69 7.89 -10.18
C ASP A 125 -10.06 8.44 -8.88
N TYR A 126 -9.16 9.43 -9.00
CA TYR A 126 -8.60 10.11 -7.83
C TYR A 126 -9.67 10.91 -7.08
N SER A 127 -10.52 11.66 -7.78
CA SER A 127 -11.58 12.46 -7.15
C SER A 127 -12.62 11.60 -6.45
N VAL A 128 -12.98 10.45 -7.04
CA VAL A 128 -13.88 9.46 -6.43
C VAL A 128 -13.25 8.85 -5.19
N TRP A 129 -12.01 8.37 -5.27
CA TRP A 129 -11.31 7.81 -4.12
C TRP A 129 -11.11 8.83 -3.00
N PHE A 130 -10.67 10.04 -3.34
CA PHE A 130 -10.45 11.14 -2.40
C PHE A 130 -11.75 11.49 -1.68
N LYS A 131 -12.85 11.67 -2.43
CA LYS A 131 -14.17 11.93 -1.88
C LYS A 131 -14.64 10.81 -0.93
N GLN A 132 -14.56 9.55 -1.37
CA GLN A 132 -14.94 8.39 -0.53
C GLN A 132 -14.12 8.32 0.76
N THR A 133 -12.83 8.62 0.68
CA THR A 133 -11.93 8.61 1.84
C THR A 133 -12.32 9.70 2.84
N VAL A 134 -12.58 10.92 2.37
CA VAL A 134 -13.03 12.04 3.22
C VAL A 134 -14.40 11.76 3.83
N ASP A 135 -15.36 11.26 3.03
CA ASP A 135 -16.71 10.93 3.51
C ASP A 135 -16.68 9.82 4.59
N CYS A 136 -15.79 8.83 4.42
CA CYS A 136 -15.58 7.78 5.42
C CYS A 136 -14.98 8.33 6.72
N ALA A 137 -13.97 9.22 6.61
CA ALA A 137 -13.35 9.85 7.78
C ALA A 137 -14.35 10.70 8.57
N VAL A 138 -15.19 11.50 7.90
CA VAL A 138 -16.25 12.27 8.56
C VAL A 138 -17.22 11.33 9.29
N SER A 139 -17.70 10.29 8.62
CA SER A 139 -18.64 9.32 9.21
C SER A 139 -18.06 8.64 10.46
N LEU A 140 -16.79 8.25 10.41
CA LEU A 140 -16.09 7.64 11.55
C LEU A 140 -15.96 8.61 12.72
N LEU A 141 -15.52 9.85 12.47
CA LEU A 141 -15.35 10.87 13.50
C LEU A 141 -16.69 11.31 14.12
N GLU A 142 -17.78 11.32 13.35
CA GLU A 142 -19.12 11.58 13.86
C GLU A 142 -19.66 10.42 14.70
N SER A 143 -19.40 9.17 14.29
CA SER A 143 -19.83 7.97 15.03
C SER A 143 -19.09 7.79 16.36
N HIS A 144 -17.85 8.30 16.44
CA HIS A 144 -16.99 8.28 17.63
C HIS A 144 -16.83 9.69 18.21
N ALA A 145 -17.93 10.42 18.36
CA ALA A 145 -17.94 11.76 18.95
C ALA A 145 -17.62 11.72 20.46
N ASP A 146 -16.39 11.35 20.82
CA ASP A 146 -15.80 11.75 22.08
C ASP A 146 -15.59 13.26 22.01
N SER A 147 -16.00 13.99 23.04
CA SER A 147 -15.90 15.46 23.13
C SER A 147 -14.47 15.97 23.38
N SER A 148 -13.45 15.15 23.07
CA SER A 148 -12.07 15.56 23.18
C SER A 148 -11.78 16.69 22.18
N LEU A 149 -11.01 17.70 22.59
CA LEU A 149 -10.56 18.76 21.68
C LEU A 149 -9.88 18.19 20.42
N ALA A 150 -9.24 17.02 20.54
CA ALA A 150 -8.53 16.40 19.44
C ALA A 150 -9.45 15.78 18.37
N SER A 151 -10.52 15.11 18.76
CA SER A 151 -11.53 14.59 17.82
C SER A 151 -12.33 15.71 17.16
N VAL A 152 -12.55 16.82 17.87
CA VAL A 152 -13.23 18.02 17.32
C VAL A 152 -12.39 18.67 16.21
N ASP A 153 -11.08 18.84 16.42
CA ASP A 153 -10.17 19.39 15.42
C ASP A 153 -10.10 18.50 14.16
N LEU A 154 -9.98 17.18 14.33
CA LEU A 154 -9.95 16.24 13.21
C LEU A 154 -11.25 16.26 12.39
N LEU A 155 -12.41 16.35 13.05
CA LEU A 155 -13.70 16.46 12.37
C LEU A 155 -13.82 17.77 11.58
N ALA A 156 -13.32 18.88 12.14
CA ALA A 156 -13.28 20.17 11.45
C ALA A 156 -12.41 20.10 10.19
N PHE A 157 -11.25 19.45 10.25
CA PHE A 157 -10.38 19.27 9.09
C PHE A 157 -11.04 18.41 8.00
N ALA A 158 -11.65 17.28 8.39
CA ALA A 158 -12.34 16.40 7.45
C ALA A 158 -13.51 17.11 6.75
N ARG A 159 -14.32 17.87 7.49
CA ARG A 159 -15.40 18.71 6.91
C ARG A 159 -14.87 19.84 6.03
N GLY A 160 -13.71 20.41 6.38
CA GLY A 160 -13.01 21.40 5.57
C GLY A 160 -12.60 20.85 4.19
N LEU A 161 -12.08 19.62 4.15
CA LEU A 161 -11.79 18.92 2.90
C LEU A 161 -13.06 18.55 2.13
N GLN A 162 -14.09 18.08 2.83
CA GLN A 162 -15.36 17.67 2.21
C GLN A 162 -16.08 18.83 1.52
N SER A 163 -16.03 20.02 2.13
CA SER A 163 -16.63 21.26 1.62
C SER A 163 -15.74 21.99 0.60
N GLY A 164 -14.49 21.55 0.41
CA GLY A 164 -13.50 22.21 -0.44
C GLY A 164 -13.00 23.56 0.11
N ILE A 165 -13.30 23.89 1.36
CA ILE A 165 -12.82 25.11 2.03
C ILE A 165 -11.32 25.01 2.34
N MET A 166 -10.85 23.80 2.66
CA MET A 166 -9.44 23.52 2.90
C MET A 166 -8.86 22.66 1.78
N THR A 167 -7.62 22.93 1.41
CA THR A 167 -6.88 22.08 0.48
C THR A 167 -6.17 20.93 1.23
N PRO A 168 -5.84 19.82 0.56
CA PRO A 168 -5.10 18.72 1.19
C PRO A 168 -3.78 19.15 1.84
N GLU A 169 -3.06 20.10 1.23
CA GLU A 169 -1.78 20.60 1.72
C GLU A 169 -1.94 21.41 3.02
N GLN A 170 -3.02 22.19 3.11
CA GLN A 170 -3.37 22.93 4.33
C GLN A 170 -3.70 21.98 5.47
N VAL A 171 -4.52 20.96 5.20
CA VAL A 171 -4.89 19.96 6.21
C VAL A 171 -3.69 19.13 6.64
N LEU A 172 -2.75 18.79 5.76
CA LEU A 172 -1.53 18.08 6.13
C LEU A 172 -0.74 18.87 7.19
N SER A 173 -0.54 20.17 6.98
CA SER A 173 0.16 21.04 7.93
C SER A 173 -0.56 21.13 9.27
N LEU A 174 -1.90 21.17 9.25
CA LEU A 174 -2.73 21.19 10.46
C LEU A 174 -2.70 19.84 11.20
N LEU A 175 -2.65 18.71 10.49
CA LEU A 175 -2.53 17.38 11.06
C LEU A 175 -1.19 17.19 11.76
N ASP A 176 -0.09 17.67 11.18
CA ASP A 176 1.23 17.61 11.82
C ASP A 176 1.26 18.42 13.12
N LEU A 177 0.68 19.63 13.11
CA LEU A 177 0.54 20.45 14.30
C LEU A 177 -0.36 19.76 15.34
N HIS A 178 -1.48 19.20 14.91
CA HIS A 178 -2.42 18.47 15.76
C HIS A 178 -1.74 17.26 16.42
N ALA A 179 -0.99 16.48 15.65
CA ALA A 179 -0.22 15.33 16.15
C ALA A 179 0.83 15.75 17.19
N SER A 180 1.55 16.86 16.95
CA SER A 180 2.55 17.37 17.91
C SER A 180 1.95 17.79 19.26
N ARG A 181 0.70 18.29 19.26
CA ARG A 181 -0.01 18.70 20.48
C ARG A 181 -0.63 17.52 21.22
N THR A 182 -1.17 16.55 20.50
CA THR A 182 -1.81 15.36 21.08
C THR A 182 -0.78 14.33 21.56
N PHE A 183 0.37 14.23 20.89
CA PHE A 183 1.45 13.30 21.22
C PHE A 183 2.79 14.03 21.41
N PRO A 184 2.97 14.79 22.51
CA PRO A 184 4.24 15.45 22.78
C PRO A 184 5.35 14.41 22.92
N HIS A 185 6.42 14.55 22.13
CA HIS A 185 7.63 13.76 22.30
C HIS A 185 8.21 14.08 23.68
N THR A 186 8.25 13.07 24.55
CA THR A 186 8.90 13.13 25.89
C THR A 186 10.34 12.69 25.79
#